data_AF-A0A8S4N2F2-F1
#
_entry.id   AF-A0A8S4N2F2-F1
#
_cell.length_a   1.000
_cell.length_b   1.000
_cell.length_c   1.000
_cell.angle_alpha   90.00
_cell.angle_beta   90.00
_cell.angle_gamma   90.00
#
_symmetry.space_group_name_H-M   'P 1'
#
loop_
_entity.id
_entity.type
_entity.pdbx_description
1 polymer ?
#
loop_
_entity_poly.entity_id
_entity_poly.type
_entity_poly.pdbx_seq_one_letter_code
_entity_poly.pdbx_strand_id
1 'polypeptide(L)'
;MHAKLWVDVVILGCPIISGIQSFDDSTDGKSKKADVLDELVELLKRALGYCLCCITCGCIPTPHGHVSGDSYHDELMEEEKRAVQNLLLYLDSEENINPSINEERFRALCILTYSDNTELQRSAALCFAEFGERLTTPVSEVILEPLVVLLQSRDIQVQRAASLAMSNLAVYGPESNKMSIMKAGAIRPLVKLMYSNSLEVQCNVCGCITALTTSDKHKHDIVLAGGVKPLLNLARSKDIRVQRNATGALLNLTHLDMTREKLVEKGVIPVLVETLHSSDIDVQYYCAAALSNLAVRDKHRAMMVAVGQCDVIKQLLTLLRDSDDIRVICQSCLALRNLASDGDNQILITQLRGLQVLHDTVCKSEGETLCAALACLRNLSIHKANEGPIISETFVVELCKTLKDFSNPEAQCHAAGTIRNLGAGENIHALVVKGCIEALGAVILDPRHDVRVLTECTAALVVLNDEEVAKERTMGFSQGKLFSKMVYLASSSQEPEVQYNSAGAIGQLAVLGIPEDLLERNIPALFLYIEKFLNNPQPSYVHITLWTVQQLIKDDHFRTVYSQSHMLEQLDDILVSHHSEAIKELAGGILKQLHSTEHQEIEADGDEGFEFV
;
A
#
# COMPACT_ATOMS: atom_id res chain seq x y z
N MET A 1 -58.95 -31.98 1.47
CA MET A 1 -58.80 -32.15 2.94
C MET A 1 -57.35 -32.42 3.34
N HIS A 2 -56.59 -33.25 2.60
CA HIS A 2 -55.16 -33.51 2.87
C HIS A 2 -54.18 -32.34 2.65
N ALA A 3 -54.52 -31.34 1.82
CA ALA A 3 -53.70 -30.13 1.66
C ALA A 3 -53.79 -29.15 2.85
N LYS A 4 -54.88 -29.21 3.65
CA LYS A 4 -55.10 -28.33 4.81
C LYS A 4 -54.29 -28.81 6.03
N LEU A 5 -54.16 -30.13 6.20
CA LEU A 5 -53.23 -30.72 7.18
C LEU A 5 -51.75 -30.42 6.86
N TRP A 6 -51.39 -30.26 5.59
CA TRP A 6 -50.03 -29.93 5.16
C TRP A 6 -49.62 -28.51 5.57
N VAL A 7 -50.57 -27.57 5.54
CA VAL A 7 -50.38 -26.17 5.96
C VAL A 7 -50.34 -26.08 7.49
N ASP A 8 -51.25 -26.73 8.21
CA ASP A 8 -51.35 -26.54 9.66
C ASP A 8 -50.25 -27.27 10.46
N VAL A 9 -49.71 -28.40 9.97
CA VAL A 9 -48.69 -29.19 10.69
C VAL A 9 -47.26 -28.71 10.43
N VAL A 10 -46.96 -28.26 9.21
CA VAL A 10 -45.59 -27.86 8.81
C VAL A 10 -45.30 -26.39 9.13
N ILE A 11 -46.32 -25.52 9.11
CA ILE A 11 -46.13 -24.06 9.31
C ILE A 11 -46.19 -23.68 10.80
N LEU A 12 -46.98 -24.36 11.64
CA LEU A 12 -47.11 -23.99 13.06
C LEU A 12 -46.12 -24.71 13.99
N GLY A 13 -45.53 -25.83 13.56
CA GLY A 13 -44.54 -26.60 14.35
C GLY A 13 -43.07 -26.29 14.03
N CYS A 14 -42.80 -25.47 13.01
CA CYS A 14 -41.44 -25.14 12.59
C CYS A 14 -40.83 -24.06 13.51
N PRO A 15 -39.68 -24.29 14.17
CA PRO A 15 -39.01 -23.28 15.01
C PRO A 15 -38.71 -21.97 14.27
N ILE A 16 -38.60 -22.04 12.93
CA ILE A 16 -38.36 -20.92 12.03
C ILE A 16 -39.53 -19.93 12.01
N ILE A 17 -40.76 -20.39 12.24
CA ILE A 17 -41.98 -19.57 12.16
C ILE A 17 -42.35 -18.94 13.53
N SER A 18 -41.80 -19.45 14.64
CA SER A 18 -41.91 -18.78 15.94
C SER A 18 -41.30 -17.36 15.95
N GLY A 19 -40.35 -17.07 15.04
CA GLY A 19 -39.80 -15.73 14.84
C GLY A 19 -40.77 -14.74 14.17
N ILE A 20 -41.80 -15.23 13.46
CA ILE A 20 -42.77 -14.38 12.74
C ILE A 20 -43.71 -13.67 13.72
N GLN A 21 -43.93 -14.22 14.92
CA GLN A 21 -44.79 -13.59 15.95
C GLN A 21 -44.19 -12.31 16.57
N SER A 22 -42.98 -11.90 16.17
CA SER A 22 -42.32 -10.67 16.63
C SER A 22 -42.36 -9.50 15.65
N PHE A 23 -43.08 -9.63 14.52
CA PHE A 23 -43.25 -8.52 13.57
C PHE A 23 -44.26 -7.50 14.11
N ASP A 24 -43.71 -6.44 14.70
CA ASP A 24 -44.47 -5.29 15.20
C ASP A 24 -45.01 -4.45 14.04
N ASP A 25 -46.30 -4.18 14.08
CA ASP A 25 -47.15 -3.70 12.98
C ASP A 25 -47.09 -2.17 12.83
N SER A 26 -45.90 -1.58 12.98
CA SER A 26 -45.73 -0.12 12.95
C SER A 26 -44.75 0.37 11.88
N THR A 27 -45.29 1.24 11.02
CA THR A 27 -44.64 2.20 10.09
C THR A 27 -44.43 1.80 8.62
N ASP A 28 -45.39 2.28 7.82
CA ASP A 28 -45.31 3.08 6.58
C ASP A 28 -44.14 2.86 5.58
N GLY A 29 -44.48 2.77 4.29
CA GLY A 29 -43.52 2.85 3.18
C GLY A 29 -43.57 1.69 2.18
N LYS A 30 -44.10 1.96 0.98
CA LYS A 30 -44.26 1.03 -0.15
C LYS A 30 -42.97 0.38 -0.69
N SER A 31 -41.78 0.71 -0.17
CA SER A 31 -40.50 0.11 -0.61
C SER A 31 -40.13 -1.21 0.11
N LYS A 32 -40.81 -1.59 1.21
CA LYS A 32 -40.47 -2.81 1.97
C LYS A 32 -41.17 -4.09 1.48
N LYS A 33 -42.19 -4.00 0.62
CA LYS A 33 -42.96 -5.18 0.20
C LYS A 33 -42.18 -6.15 -0.69
N ALA A 34 -41.26 -5.64 -1.52
CA ALA A 34 -40.41 -6.48 -2.36
C ALA A 34 -39.38 -7.24 -1.51
N ASP A 35 -38.68 -6.53 -0.61
CA ASP A 35 -37.70 -7.12 0.31
C ASP A 35 -38.34 -8.17 1.23
N VAL A 36 -39.53 -7.88 1.76
CA VAL A 36 -40.28 -8.84 2.60
C VAL A 36 -40.73 -10.05 1.79
N LEU A 37 -41.12 -9.88 0.52
CA LEU A 37 -41.51 -10.99 -0.35
C LEU A 37 -40.31 -11.87 -0.70
N ASP A 38 -39.15 -11.27 -0.98
CA ASP A 38 -37.91 -11.99 -1.26
C ASP A 38 -37.42 -12.75 -0.02
N GLU A 39 -37.51 -12.14 1.16
CA GLU A 39 -37.16 -12.78 2.43
C GLU A 39 -38.13 -13.94 2.77
N LEU A 40 -39.43 -13.78 2.48
CA LEU A 40 -40.44 -14.84 2.58
C LEU A 40 -40.20 -15.98 1.59
N VAL A 41 -39.86 -15.66 0.35
CA VAL A 41 -39.54 -16.65 -0.69
C VAL A 41 -38.30 -17.44 -0.31
N GLU A 42 -37.29 -16.79 0.27
CA GLU A 42 -36.07 -17.46 0.70
C GLU A 42 -36.29 -18.32 1.95
N LEU A 43 -37.11 -17.85 2.90
CA LEU A 43 -37.61 -18.66 4.02
C LEU A 43 -38.43 -19.86 3.54
N LEU A 44 -39.29 -19.68 2.55
CA LEU A 44 -40.10 -20.76 1.97
C LEU A 44 -39.23 -21.77 1.23
N LYS A 45 -38.18 -21.35 0.50
CA LYS A 45 -37.21 -22.26 -0.12
C LYS A 45 -36.42 -23.05 0.92
N ARG A 46 -35.97 -22.40 2.00
CA ARG A 46 -35.30 -23.08 3.12
C ARG A 46 -36.24 -24.05 3.83
N ALA A 47 -37.49 -23.67 4.04
CA ALA A 47 -38.51 -24.54 4.61
C ALA A 47 -38.83 -25.71 3.68
N LEU A 48 -38.89 -25.49 2.36
CA LEU A 48 -39.05 -26.55 1.36
C LEU A 48 -37.83 -27.47 1.31
N GLY A 49 -36.61 -26.93 1.40
CA GLY A 49 -35.37 -27.71 1.50
C GLY A 49 -35.34 -28.56 2.76
N TYR A 50 -35.73 -27.98 3.90
CA TYR A 50 -35.88 -28.68 5.17
C TYR A 50 -36.97 -29.77 5.09
N CYS A 51 -38.14 -29.46 4.51
CA CYS A 51 -39.23 -30.42 4.33
C CYS A 51 -38.85 -31.54 3.38
N LEU A 52 -38.15 -31.25 2.28
CA LEU A 52 -37.65 -32.26 1.36
C LEU A 52 -36.63 -33.15 2.06
N CYS A 53 -35.75 -32.56 2.87
CA CYS A 53 -34.78 -33.29 3.69
C CYS A 53 -35.48 -34.17 4.74
N CYS A 54 -36.47 -33.65 5.46
CA CYS A 54 -37.31 -34.38 6.43
C CYS A 54 -38.12 -35.52 5.78
N ILE A 55 -38.63 -35.32 4.57
CA ILE A 55 -39.33 -36.35 3.79
C ILE A 55 -38.35 -37.43 3.33
N THR A 56 -37.11 -37.07 3.00
CA THR A 56 -36.07 -38.03 2.63
C THR A 56 -35.35 -38.69 3.82
N CYS A 57 -35.49 -38.16 5.05
CA CYS A 57 -34.89 -38.69 6.29
C CYS A 57 -35.89 -39.39 7.23
N GLY A 58 -37.21 -39.29 6.96
CA GLY A 58 -38.28 -39.85 7.78
C GLY A 58 -38.62 -39.07 9.07
N CYS A 59 -38.01 -37.91 9.28
CA CYS A 59 -38.01 -37.17 10.55
C CYS A 59 -39.22 -36.23 10.74
N ILE A 60 -40.46 -36.69 10.52
CA ILE A 60 -41.68 -35.85 10.66
C ILE A 60 -42.12 -35.78 12.13
N PRO A 61 -42.28 -34.59 12.75
CA PRO A 61 -42.86 -34.48 14.09
C PRO A 61 -44.34 -34.86 14.08
N THR A 62 -44.75 -35.79 14.96
CA THR A 62 -46.18 -36.12 15.11
C THR A 62 -46.89 -35.06 15.97
N PRO A 63 -48.20 -34.81 15.75
CA PRO A 63 -48.85 -33.60 16.26
C PRO A 63 -49.11 -33.59 17.77
N HIS A 64 -48.79 -34.66 18.50
CA HIS A 64 -49.16 -34.83 19.91
C HIS A 64 -47.94 -35.30 20.69
N GLY A 65 -47.21 -34.36 21.30
CA GLY A 65 -46.16 -34.70 22.26
C GLY A 65 -46.72 -35.45 23.46
N HIS A 66 -46.69 -36.78 23.44
CA HIS A 66 -46.01 -37.63 24.45
C HIS A 66 -46.20 -39.15 24.25
N VAL A 67 -45.17 -39.83 24.76
CA VAL A 67 -44.72 -41.24 24.79
C VAL A 67 -45.67 -42.25 25.45
N SER A 68 -45.70 -43.49 24.95
CA SER A 68 -45.89 -44.69 25.79
C SER A 68 -45.44 -45.99 25.10
N GLY A 69 -44.39 -46.63 25.63
CA GLY A 69 -44.00 -48.01 25.30
C GLY A 69 -42.53 -48.32 25.60
N ASP A 70 -42.26 -48.87 26.79
CA ASP A 70 -40.95 -49.31 27.29
C ASP A 70 -40.14 -50.18 26.31
N SER A 71 -38.91 -49.76 26.02
CA SER A 71 -37.63 -50.52 26.08
C SER A 71 -36.65 -50.00 25.01
N TYR A 72 -35.44 -49.62 25.43
CA TYR A 72 -34.31 -49.18 24.59
C TYR A 72 -34.55 -47.97 23.67
N HIS A 73 -34.43 -46.75 24.20
CA HIS A 73 -34.11 -45.58 23.38
C HIS A 73 -32.59 -45.37 23.32
N ASP A 74 -31.90 -46.35 22.74
CA ASP A 74 -30.50 -46.26 22.26
C ASP A 74 -30.37 -46.87 20.84
N GLU A 75 -31.48 -47.11 20.15
CA GLU A 75 -31.46 -47.60 18.77
C GLU A 75 -31.53 -46.42 17.79
N LEU A 76 -30.42 -46.19 17.08
CA LEU A 76 -30.35 -45.30 15.93
C LEU A 76 -31.48 -45.60 14.94
N MET A 77 -32.03 -44.57 14.30
CA MET A 77 -32.99 -44.76 13.20
C MET A 77 -32.32 -45.57 12.07
N GLU A 78 -33.09 -46.37 11.34
CA GLU A 78 -32.52 -47.22 10.26
C GLU A 78 -31.76 -46.41 9.20
N GLU A 79 -32.19 -45.18 8.94
CA GLU A 79 -31.49 -44.28 8.01
C GLU A 79 -30.18 -43.73 8.59
N GLU A 80 -30.13 -43.47 9.90
CA GLU A 80 -28.91 -43.09 10.60
C GLU A 80 -27.90 -44.24 10.59
N LYS A 81 -28.33 -45.48 10.85
CA LYS A 81 -27.47 -46.68 10.76
C LYS A 81 -26.86 -46.82 9.36
N ARG A 82 -27.68 -46.65 8.30
CA ARG A 82 -27.21 -46.70 6.91
C ARG A 82 -26.23 -45.57 6.60
N ALA A 83 -26.50 -44.36 7.07
CA ALA A 83 -25.63 -43.21 6.88
C ALA A 83 -24.26 -43.40 7.56
N VAL A 84 -24.26 -43.87 8.81
CA VAL A 84 -23.02 -44.23 9.53
C VAL A 84 -22.24 -45.31 8.79
N GLN A 85 -22.91 -46.38 8.37
CA GLN A 85 -22.26 -47.48 7.65
C GLN A 85 -21.65 -47.01 6.31
N ASN A 86 -22.36 -46.14 5.57
CA ASN A 86 -21.85 -45.57 4.31
C ASN A 86 -20.57 -44.74 4.53
N LEU A 87 -20.54 -43.89 5.56
CA LEU A 87 -19.38 -43.05 5.86
C LEU A 87 -18.21 -43.86 6.45
N LEU A 88 -18.47 -44.88 7.28
CA LEU A 88 -17.42 -45.77 7.79
C LEU A 88 -16.71 -46.53 6.67
N LEU A 89 -17.48 -47.13 5.74
CA LEU A 89 -16.92 -47.81 4.57
C LEU A 89 -16.03 -46.89 3.73
N TYR A 90 -16.34 -45.60 3.70
CA TYR A 90 -15.52 -44.61 3.01
C TYR A 90 -14.24 -44.25 3.77
N LEU A 91 -14.32 -44.07 5.09
CA LEU A 91 -13.16 -43.74 5.92
C LEU A 91 -12.16 -44.89 6.01
N ASP A 92 -12.64 -46.14 6.01
CA ASP A 92 -11.80 -47.35 6.08
C ASP A 92 -11.13 -47.71 4.73
N SER A 93 -11.49 -47.09 3.61
CA SER A 93 -10.88 -47.41 2.32
C SER A 93 -9.50 -46.74 2.17
N GLU A 94 -8.43 -47.54 2.20
CA GLU A 94 -7.03 -47.12 2.04
C GLU A 94 -6.71 -46.46 0.67
N GLU A 95 -7.59 -46.57 -0.33
CA GLU A 95 -7.38 -46.09 -1.72
C GLU A 95 -7.82 -44.63 -1.98
N ASN A 96 -8.16 -43.84 -0.96
CA ASN A 96 -8.70 -42.49 -1.12
C ASN A 96 -7.63 -41.43 -1.47
N ILE A 97 -6.92 -41.62 -2.59
CA ILE A 97 -5.94 -40.69 -3.15
C ILE A 97 -6.64 -39.40 -3.64
N ASN A 98 -7.96 -39.43 -3.88
CA ASN A 98 -8.75 -38.26 -4.29
C ASN A 98 -10.15 -38.28 -3.64
N PRO A 99 -10.35 -37.58 -2.50
CA PRO A 99 -11.64 -37.52 -1.83
C PRO A 99 -12.69 -36.84 -2.71
N SER A 100 -13.93 -37.31 -2.66
CA SER A 100 -15.05 -36.64 -3.32
C SER A 100 -16.32 -36.76 -2.49
N ILE A 101 -17.11 -35.69 -2.47
CA ILE A 101 -18.44 -35.71 -1.86
C ILE A 101 -19.44 -35.97 -2.99
N ASN A 102 -19.80 -37.25 -3.18
CA ASN A 102 -20.86 -37.64 -4.11
C ASN A 102 -22.25 -37.51 -3.45
N GLU A 103 -23.30 -37.78 -4.22
CA GLU A 103 -24.69 -37.61 -3.75
C GLU A 103 -25.02 -38.49 -2.52
N GLU A 104 -24.56 -39.74 -2.50
CA GLU A 104 -24.80 -40.65 -1.36
C GLU A 104 -24.09 -40.20 -0.08
N ARG A 105 -22.81 -39.80 -0.18
CA ARG A 105 -22.03 -39.29 0.95
C ARG A 105 -22.60 -37.97 1.45
N PHE A 106 -23.00 -37.08 0.53
CA PHE A 106 -23.67 -35.85 0.90
C PHE A 106 -24.98 -36.12 1.64
N ARG A 107 -25.79 -37.07 1.15
CA ARG A 107 -27.02 -37.49 1.83
C ARG A 107 -26.74 -38.06 3.23
N ALA A 108 -25.71 -38.90 3.38
CA ALA A 108 -25.32 -39.43 4.68
C ALA A 108 -24.90 -38.31 5.65
N LEU A 109 -24.07 -37.36 5.18
CA LEU A 109 -23.68 -36.19 5.97
C LEU A 109 -24.87 -35.34 6.40
N CYS A 110 -25.86 -35.13 5.52
CA CYS A 110 -27.09 -34.44 5.85
C CYS A 110 -27.88 -35.16 6.95
N ILE A 111 -28.09 -36.48 6.82
CA ILE A 111 -28.81 -37.29 7.83
C ILE A 111 -28.13 -37.14 9.20
N LEU A 112 -26.80 -37.30 9.25
CA LEU A 112 -26.07 -37.19 10.52
C LEU A 112 -26.07 -35.76 11.08
N THR A 113 -26.02 -34.74 10.22
CA THR A 113 -26.02 -33.33 10.63
C THR A 113 -27.34 -32.90 11.26
N TYR A 114 -28.46 -33.37 10.71
CA TYR A 114 -29.80 -33.00 11.17
C TYR A 114 -30.40 -33.98 12.18
N SER A 115 -29.63 -34.99 12.62
CA SER A 115 -30.01 -35.88 13.72
C SER A 115 -30.10 -35.11 15.04
N ASP A 116 -31.03 -35.51 15.90
CA ASP A 116 -31.08 -35.03 17.30
C ASP A 116 -29.94 -35.60 18.16
N ASN A 117 -29.24 -36.64 17.67
CA ASN A 117 -28.12 -37.25 18.35
C ASN A 117 -26.83 -36.43 18.14
N THR A 118 -26.32 -35.84 19.21
CA THR A 118 -25.09 -35.03 19.20
C THR A 118 -23.84 -35.83 18.78
N GLU A 119 -23.79 -37.14 19.07
CA GLU A 119 -22.68 -38.00 18.61
C GLU A 119 -22.69 -38.13 17.09
N LEU A 120 -23.87 -38.25 16.47
CA LEU A 120 -23.99 -38.32 15.01
C LEU A 120 -23.62 -36.99 14.36
N GLN A 121 -24.06 -35.88 14.93
CA GLN A 121 -23.62 -34.55 14.48
C GLN A 121 -22.09 -34.39 14.58
N ARG A 122 -21.48 -34.95 15.63
CA ARG A 122 -20.03 -34.95 15.80
C ARG A 122 -19.34 -35.80 14.74
N SER A 123 -19.85 -37.00 14.46
CA SER A 123 -19.37 -37.82 13.34
C SER A 123 -19.47 -37.09 12.01
N ALA A 124 -20.58 -36.40 11.74
CA ALA A 124 -20.74 -35.59 10.53
C ALA A 124 -19.66 -34.48 10.46
N ALA A 125 -19.46 -33.75 11.55
CA ALA A 125 -18.48 -32.67 11.62
C ALA A 125 -17.04 -33.16 11.43
N LEU A 126 -16.70 -34.32 11.98
CA LEU A 126 -15.39 -34.96 11.79
C LEU A 126 -15.20 -35.42 10.34
N CYS A 127 -16.22 -36.01 9.72
CA CYS A 127 -16.17 -36.33 8.29
C CYS A 127 -15.96 -35.08 7.44
N PHE A 128 -16.67 -33.98 7.73
CA PHE A 128 -16.43 -32.71 7.04
C PHE A 128 -15.00 -32.19 7.24
N ALA A 129 -14.40 -32.36 8.43
CA ALA A 129 -13.03 -31.94 8.69
C ALA A 129 -12.02 -32.74 7.86
N GLU A 130 -12.21 -34.06 7.79
CA GLU A 130 -11.42 -34.96 6.94
C GLU A 130 -11.53 -34.59 5.46
N PHE A 131 -12.75 -34.31 4.99
CA PHE A 131 -12.98 -33.80 3.65
C PHE A 131 -12.29 -32.46 3.43
N GLY A 132 -12.42 -31.51 4.35
CA GLY A 132 -11.81 -30.19 4.23
C GLY A 132 -10.28 -30.24 4.14
N GLU A 133 -9.64 -31.21 4.80
CA GLU A 133 -8.19 -31.40 4.76
C GLU A 133 -7.71 -31.98 3.42
N ARG A 134 -8.46 -32.91 2.83
CA ARG A 134 -8.01 -33.66 1.65
C ARG A 134 -8.62 -33.17 0.33
N LEU A 135 -9.72 -32.42 0.35
CA LEU A 135 -10.42 -31.99 -0.87
C LEU A 135 -9.65 -30.89 -1.60
N THR A 136 -9.25 -31.19 -2.82
CA THR A 136 -8.64 -30.23 -3.77
C THR A 136 -9.65 -29.69 -4.78
N THR A 137 -10.89 -30.21 -4.79
CA THR A 137 -11.93 -29.82 -5.75
C THR A 137 -12.87 -28.75 -5.18
N PRO A 138 -13.45 -27.88 -6.03
CA PRO A 138 -14.41 -26.87 -5.58
C PRO A 138 -15.65 -27.50 -4.94
N VAL A 139 -16.09 -26.94 -3.81
CA VAL A 139 -17.36 -27.32 -3.17
C VAL A 139 -18.44 -26.28 -3.47
N SER A 140 -19.67 -26.75 -3.71
CA SER A 140 -20.84 -25.90 -3.92
C SER A 140 -21.37 -25.35 -2.60
N GLU A 141 -22.14 -24.27 -2.66
CA GLU A 141 -22.82 -23.69 -1.48
C GLU A 141 -23.75 -24.71 -0.78
N VAL A 142 -24.41 -25.58 -1.55
CA VAL A 142 -25.30 -26.63 -1.03
C VAL A 142 -24.56 -27.62 -0.14
N ILE A 143 -23.33 -28.00 -0.50
CA ILE A 143 -22.51 -28.91 0.32
C ILE A 143 -22.12 -28.25 1.65
N LEU A 144 -22.02 -26.92 1.69
CA LEU A 144 -21.62 -26.16 2.86
C LEU A 144 -22.79 -25.85 3.81
N GLU A 145 -24.05 -25.93 3.36
CA GLU A 145 -25.22 -25.64 4.21
C GLU A 145 -25.28 -26.51 5.49
N PRO A 146 -25.11 -27.85 5.43
CA PRO A 146 -25.07 -28.67 6.65
C PRO A 146 -23.89 -28.27 7.56
N LEU A 147 -22.74 -27.94 6.99
CA LEU A 147 -21.59 -27.49 7.76
C LEU A 147 -21.86 -26.17 8.50
N VAL A 148 -22.59 -25.24 7.87
CA VAL A 148 -23.05 -24.00 8.50
C VAL A 148 -24.04 -24.25 9.64
N VAL A 149 -24.84 -25.32 9.56
CA VAL A 149 -25.71 -25.77 10.66
C VAL A 149 -24.88 -26.32 11.81
N LEU A 150 -23.88 -27.16 11.54
CA LEU A 150 -22.98 -27.72 12.57
C LEU A 150 -22.21 -26.64 13.34
N LEU A 151 -21.81 -25.54 12.67
CA LEU A 151 -21.21 -24.37 13.35
C LEU A 151 -22.12 -23.77 14.44
N GLN A 152 -23.44 -23.96 14.33
CA GLN A 152 -24.42 -23.41 15.27
C GLN A 152 -24.81 -24.41 16.36
N SER A 153 -24.22 -25.61 16.39
CA SER A 153 -24.46 -26.60 17.43
C SER A 153 -24.17 -26.05 18.83
N ARG A 154 -24.85 -26.58 19.84
CA ARG A 154 -24.58 -26.27 21.25
C ARG A 154 -23.39 -27.06 21.79
N ASP A 155 -22.98 -28.11 21.10
CA ASP A 155 -21.85 -28.96 21.50
C ASP A 155 -20.53 -28.38 21.00
N ILE A 156 -19.59 -28.23 21.93
CA ILE A 156 -18.30 -27.60 21.62
C ILE A 156 -17.42 -28.48 20.73
N GLN A 157 -17.56 -29.81 20.80
CA GLN A 157 -16.77 -30.71 19.94
C GLN A 157 -17.29 -30.68 18.50
N VAL A 158 -18.62 -30.61 18.31
CA VAL A 158 -19.22 -30.36 16.99
C VAL A 158 -18.71 -29.03 16.42
N GLN A 159 -18.76 -27.94 17.20
CA GLN A 159 -18.25 -26.64 16.76
C GLN A 159 -16.76 -26.68 16.38
N ARG A 160 -15.93 -27.41 17.14
CA ARG A 160 -14.49 -27.57 16.86
C ARG A 160 -14.26 -28.24 15.50
N ALA A 161 -14.85 -29.41 15.29
CA ALA A 161 -14.69 -30.14 14.04
C ALA A 161 -15.29 -29.37 12.84
N ALA A 162 -16.47 -28.76 13.02
CA ALA A 162 -17.12 -27.97 11.97
C ALA A 162 -16.32 -26.70 11.60
N SER A 163 -15.79 -25.99 12.59
CA SER A 163 -14.95 -24.81 12.34
C SER A 163 -13.61 -25.18 11.70
N LEU A 164 -13.02 -26.31 12.08
CA LEU A 164 -11.81 -26.83 11.45
C LEU A 164 -12.06 -27.13 9.97
N ALA A 165 -13.14 -27.86 9.66
CA ALA A 165 -13.54 -28.16 8.29
C ALA A 165 -13.72 -26.89 7.45
N MET A 166 -14.47 -25.92 7.97
CA MET A 166 -14.72 -24.64 7.30
C MET A 166 -13.43 -23.86 7.07
N SER A 167 -12.51 -23.88 8.04
CA SER A 167 -11.19 -23.25 7.92
C SER A 167 -10.35 -23.93 6.84
N ASN A 168 -10.27 -25.26 6.83
CA ASN A 168 -9.48 -26.01 5.85
C ASN A 168 -9.97 -25.75 4.42
N LEU A 169 -11.29 -25.75 4.22
CA LEU A 169 -11.91 -25.45 2.92
C LEU A 169 -11.62 -24.03 2.41
N ALA A 170 -11.47 -23.07 3.33
CA ALA A 170 -11.16 -21.67 3.00
C ALA A 170 -9.67 -21.41 2.77
N VAL A 171 -8.79 -22.10 3.52
CA VAL A 171 -7.34 -21.87 3.54
C VAL A 171 -6.62 -22.72 2.49
N TYR A 172 -6.92 -24.02 2.44
CA TYR A 172 -6.20 -24.99 1.60
C TYR A 172 -6.99 -25.40 0.35
N GLY A 173 -8.30 -25.16 0.33
CA GLY A 173 -9.16 -25.45 -0.81
C GLY A 173 -9.03 -24.42 -1.95
N PRO A 174 -9.67 -24.69 -3.11
CA PRO A 174 -9.73 -23.74 -4.23
C PRO A 174 -10.31 -22.38 -3.86
N GLU A 175 -9.84 -21.31 -4.50
CA GLU A 175 -10.30 -19.93 -4.25
C GLU A 175 -11.83 -19.76 -4.36
N SER A 176 -12.47 -20.54 -5.25
CA SER A 176 -13.93 -20.56 -5.41
C SER A 176 -14.68 -20.98 -4.14
N ASN A 177 -14.06 -21.78 -3.26
CA ASN A 177 -14.66 -22.18 -1.99
C ASN A 177 -14.94 -20.98 -1.11
N LYS A 178 -14.08 -19.96 -1.10
CA LYS A 178 -14.31 -18.73 -0.32
C LYS A 178 -15.62 -18.07 -0.73
N MET A 179 -15.93 -18.04 -2.03
CA MET A 179 -17.23 -17.53 -2.51
C MET A 179 -18.38 -18.44 -2.11
N SER A 180 -18.24 -19.76 -2.21
CA SER A 180 -19.27 -20.72 -1.78
C SER A 180 -19.58 -20.59 -0.28
N ILE A 181 -18.56 -20.40 0.57
CA ILE A 181 -18.71 -20.18 2.02
C ILE A 181 -19.52 -18.92 2.30
N MET A 182 -19.26 -17.84 1.56
CA MET A 182 -19.99 -16.58 1.70
C MET A 182 -21.47 -16.75 1.29
N LYS A 183 -21.73 -17.43 0.17
CA LYS A 183 -23.10 -17.67 -0.31
C LYS A 183 -23.90 -18.63 0.58
N ALA A 184 -23.24 -19.61 1.20
CA ALA A 184 -23.84 -20.51 2.18
C ALA A 184 -24.24 -19.80 3.50
N GLY A 185 -23.96 -18.50 3.65
CA GLY A 185 -24.37 -17.71 4.81
C GLY A 185 -23.49 -17.91 6.05
N ALA A 186 -22.25 -18.39 5.89
CA ALA A 186 -21.38 -18.75 6.99
C ALA A 186 -20.88 -17.55 7.84
N ILE A 187 -20.88 -16.33 7.29
CA ILE A 187 -20.26 -15.16 7.95
C ILE A 187 -20.83 -14.91 9.35
N ARG A 188 -22.16 -14.89 9.51
CA ARG A 188 -22.78 -14.59 10.81
C ARG A 188 -22.47 -15.68 11.85
N PRO A 189 -22.61 -16.99 11.56
CA PRO A 189 -22.13 -18.06 12.43
C PRO A 189 -20.65 -17.94 12.80
N LEU A 190 -19.78 -17.67 11.82
CA LEU A 190 -18.34 -17.48 12.07
C LEU A 190 -18.09 -16.28 12.99
N VAL A 191 -18.71 -15.12 12.73
CA VAL A 191 -18.56 -13.93 13.59
C VAL A 191 -19.04 -14.20 15.02
N LYS A 192 -20.12 -14.97 15.19
CA LYS A 192 -20.61 -15.38 16.51
C LYS A 192 -19.61 -16.29 17.22
N LEU A 193 -19.03 -17.26 16.53
CA LEU A 193 -18.09 -18.23 17.10
C LEU A 193 -16.72 -17.63 17.47
N MET A 194 -16.37 -16.44 16.96
CA MET A 194 -15.20 -15.70 17.47
C MET A 194 -15.31 -15.35 18.96
N TYR A 195 -16.52 -15.37 19.54
CA TYR A 195 -16.75 -15.22 20.99
C TYR A 195 -16.84 -16.55 21.73
N SER A 196 -16.53 -17.69 21.09
CA SER A 196 -16.53 -19.00 21.76
C SER A 196 -15.56 -19.02 22.94
N ASN A 197 -15.90 -19.79 23.97
CA ASN A 197 -15.00 -20.01 25.12
C ASN A 197 -13.86 -21.01 24.80
N SER A 198 -13.87 -21.62 23.60
CA SER A 198 -12.81 -22.53 23.16
C SER A 198 -11.81 -21.79 22.27
N LEU A 199 -10.55 -21.72 22.71
CA LEU A 199 -9.45 -21.14 21.94
C LEU A 199 -9.26 -21.83 20.59
N GLU A 200 -9.54 -23.13 20.51
CA GLU A 200 -9.46 -23.90 19.27
C GLU A 200 -10.51 -23.47 18.25
N VAL A 201 -11.77 -23.30 18.70
CA VAL A 201 -12.84 -22.75 17.84
C VAL A 201 -12.51 -21.32 17.42
N GLN A 202 -12.05 -20.48 18.35
CA GLN A 202 -11.62 -19.11 18.02
C GLN A 202 -10.49 -19.11 16.97
N CYS A 203 -9.50 -19.99 17.13
CA CYS A 203 -8.37 -20.12 16.20
C CYS A 203 -8.85 -20.53 14.80
N ASN A 204 -9.65 -21.59 14.69
CA ASN A 204 -10.16 -22.10 13.41
C ASN A 204 -11.04 -21.07 12.70
N VAL A 205 -11.97 -20.47 13.43
CA VAL A 205 -12.89 -19.46 12.88
C VAL A 205 -12.13 -18.20 12.47
N CYS A 206 -11.18 -17.74 13.28
CA CYS A 206 -10.38 -16.57 12.94
C CYS A 206 -9.48 -16.86 11.73
N GLY A 207 -8.93 -18.07 11.60
CA GLY A 207 -8.18 -18.52 10.43
C GLY A 207 -9.04 -18.51 9.17
N CYS A 208 -10.27 -19.04 9.25
CA CYS A 208 -11.25 -18.97 8.17
C CYS A 208 -11.57 -17.51 7.78
N ILE A 209 -11.86 -16.62 8.74
CA ILE A 209 -12.10 -15.20 8.47
C ILE A 209 -10.88 -14.54 7.82
N THR A 210 -9.67 -14.84 8.28
CA THR A 210 -8.42 -14.34 7.69
C THR A 210 -8.32 -14.72 6.22
N ALA A 211 -8.57 -15.99 5.90
CA ALA A 211 -8.58 -16.47 4.51
C ALA A 211 -9.66 -15.76 3.67
N LEU A 212 -10.87 -15.58 4.20
CA LEU A 212 -11.95 -14.89 3.49
C LEU A 212 -11.62 -13.42 3.22
N THR A 213 -10.97 -12.73 4.16
CA THR A 213 -10.57 -11.31 4.01
C THR A 213 -9.48 -11.05 2.96
N THR A 214 -8.91 -12.09 2.33
CA THR A 214 -7.98 -11.89 1.20
C THR A 214 -8.66 -11.32 -0.04
N SER A 215 -9.99 -11.50 -0.18
CA SER A 215 -10.79 -10.95 -1.28
C SER A 215 -11.50 -9.65 -0.90
N ASP A 216 -11.39 -8.63 -1.76
CA ASP A 216 -11.97 -7.30 -1.52
C ASP A 216 -13.49 -7.32 -1.30
N LYS A 217 -14.21 -8.17 -2.05
CA LYS A 217 -15.67 -8.31 -1.90
C LYS A 217 -16.04 -8.77 -0.49
N HIS A 218 -15.29 -9.73 0.06
CA HIS A 218 -15.61 -10.34 1.35
C HIS A 218 -15.26 -9.43 2.53
N LYS A 219 -14.23 -8.58 2.40
CA LYS A 219 -13.84 -7.60 3.43
C LYS A 219 -15.04 -6.75 3.86
N HIS A 220 -15.82 -6.26 2.90
CA HIS A 220 -16.99 -5.42 3.17
C HIS A 220 -18.07 -6.16 3.98
N ASP A 221 -18.44 -7.35 3.52
CA ASP A 221 -19.50 -8.16 4.14
C ASP A 221 -19.15 -8.57 5.58
N ILE A 222 -17.89 -8.91 5.84
CA ILE A 222 -17.39 -9.25 7.18
C ILE A 222 -17.48 -8.05 8.11
N VAL A 223 -17.15 -6.84 7.63
CA VAL A 223 -17.27 -5.60 8.41
C VAL A 223 -18.74 -5.30 8.71
N LEU A 224 -19.64 -5.43 7.73
CA LEU A 224 -21.09 -5.24 7.92
C LEU A 224 -21.70 -6.27 8.87
N ALA A 225 -21.21 -7.51 8.86
CA ALA A 225 -21.63 -8.55 9.80
C ALA A 225 -21.13 -8.33 11.24
N GLY A 226 -20.38 -7.25 11.49
CA GLY A 226 -19.88 -6.91 12.83
C GLY A 226 -18.58 -7.62 13.22
N GLY A 227 -17.83 -8.17 12.26
CA GLY A 227 -16.61 -8.95 12.52
C GLY A 227 -15.45 -8.16 13.14
N VAL A 228 -15.44 -6.82 13.04
CA VAL A 228 -14.32 -6.01 13.54
C VAL A 228 -14.14 -6.13 15.06
N LYS A 229 -15.20 -5.94 15.85
CA LYS A 229 -15.11 -5.96 17.31
C LYS A 229 -14.56 -7.29 17.88
N PRO A 230 -15.03 -8.47 17.46
CA PRO A 230 -14.42 -9.72 17.89
C PRO A 230 -12.97 -9.87 17.44
N LEU A 231 -12.61 -9.46 16.22
CA LEU A 231 -11.21 -9.47 15.78
C LEU A 231 -10.30 -8.62 16.68
N LEU A 232 -10.76 -7.44 17.10
CA LEU A 232 -10.01 -6.59 18.03
C LEU A 232 -9.82 -7.23 19.42
N ASN A 233 -10.79 -8.03 19.87
CA ASN A 233 -10.66 -8.79 21.12
C ASN A 233 -9.67 -9.95 20.96
N LEU A 234 -9.77 -10.69 19.85
CA LEU A 234 -8.90 -11.83 19.56
C LEU A 234 -7.44 -11.42 19.28
N ALA A 235 -7.21 -10.21 18.77
CA ALA A 235 -5.86 -9.64 18.63
C ALA A 235 -5.14 -9.47 19.98
N ARG A 236 -5.88 -9.41 21.10
CA ARG A 236 -5.33 -9.41 22.47
C ARG A 236 -5.27 -10.79 23.11
N SER A 237 -5.55 -11.85 22.36
CA SER A 237 -5.49 -13.21 22.88
C SER A 237 -4.08 -13.55 23.36
N LYS A 238 -4.00 -14.35 24.43
CA LYS A 238 -2.74 -14.95 24.90
C LYS A 238 -2.35 -16.19 24.09
N ASP A 239 -3.27 -16.78 23.32
CA ASP A 239 -2.94 -17.84 22.37
C ASP A 239 -2.40 -17.19 21.09
N ILE A 240 -1.14 -17.50 20.78
CA ILE A 240 -0.43 -16.85 19.68
C ILE A 240 -1.05 -17.16 18.31
N ARG A 241 -1.65 -18.35 18.12
CA ARG A 241 -2.28 -18.71 16.85
C ARG A 241 -3.53 -17.86 16.61
N VAL A 242 -4.32 -17.65 17.68
CA VAL A 242 -5.48 -16.77 17.65
C VAL A 242 -5.06 -15.33 17.38
N GLN A 243 -4.02 -14.85 18.07
CA GLN A 243 -3.50 -13.49 17.88
C GLN A 243 -3.01 -13.27 16.45
N ARG A 244 -2.21 -14.19 15.90
CA ARG A 244 -1.71 -14.14 14.49
C ARG A 244 -2.85 -14.10 13.49
N ASN A 245 -3.85 -14.97 13.62
CA ASN A 245 -5.02 -14.96 12.73
C ASN A 245 -5.77 -13.62 12.84
N ALA A 246 -5.98 -13.13 14.07
CA ALA A 246 -6.72 -11.89 14.27
C ALA A 246 -6.00 -10.67 13.68
N THR A 247 -4.69 -10.54 13.91
CA THR A 247 -3.91 -9.42 13.35
C THR A 247 -3.74 -9.55 11.84
N GLY A 248 -3.61 -10.77 11.30
CA GLY A 248 -3.62 -11.02 9.85
C GLY A 248 -4.94 -10.61 9.18
N ALA A 249 -6.09 -10.95 9.78
CA ALA A 249 -7.40 -10.48 9.30
C ALA A 249 -7.53 -8.95 9.38
N LEU A 250 -7.07 -8.33 10.47
CA LEU A 250 -7.07 -6.87 10.60
C LEU A 250 -6.20 -6.21 9.54
N LEU A 251 -5.00 -6.74 9.27
CA LEU A 251 -4.13 -6.27 8.18
C LEU A 251 -4.87 -6.33 6.83
N ASN A 252 -5.47 -7.47 6.48
CA ASN A 252 -6.21 -7.61 5.22
C ASN A 252 -7.33 -6.57 5.08
N LEU A 253 -8.02 -6.28 6.18
CA LEU A 253 -9.06 -5.26 6.24
C LEU A 253 -8.51 -3.83 6.12
N THR A 254 -7.21 -3.57 6.28
CA THR A 254 -6.63 -2.24 6.03
C THR A 254 -6.34 -1.97 4.55
N HIS A 255 -6.52 -2.92 3.63
CA HIS A 255 -6.20 -2.68 2.21
C HIS A 255 -7.23 -1.82 1.47
N LEU A 256 -8.45 -1.64 1.99
CA LEU A 256 -9.48 -0.81 1.37
C LEU A 256 -9.73 0.47 2.16
N ASP A 257 -9.81 1.61 1.48
CA ASP A 257 -10.05 2.92 2.11
C ASP A 257 -11.34 2.93 2.95
N MET A 258 -12.43 2.36 2.41
CA MET A 258 -13.73 2.30 3.08
C MET A 258 -13.73 1.45 4.35
N THR A 259 -12.86 0.46 4.46
CA THR A 259 -12.75 -0.38 5.66
C THR A 259 -11.81 0.23 6.69
N ARG A 260 -10.76 0.96 6.27
CA ARG A 260 -9.86 1.69 7.18
C ARG A 260 -10.63 2.62 8.13
N GLU A 261 -11.57 3.42 7.60
CA GLU A 261 -12.40 4.32 8.43
C GLU A 261 -13.19 3.54 9.49
N LYS A 262 -13.91 2.50 9.07
CA LYS A 262 -14.70 1.65 9.96
C LYS A 262 -13.83 0.96 11.02
N LEU A 263 -12.62 0.51 10.66
CA LEU A 263 -11.69 -0.08 11.63
C LEU A 263 -11.27 0.94 12.69
N VAL A 264 -10.94 2.17 12.27
CA VAL A 264 -10.54 3.26 13.16
C VAL A 264 -11.68 3.68 14.08
N GLU A 265 -12.90 3.82 13.57
CA GLU A 265 -14.12 4.07 14.37
C GLU A 265 -14.36 3.00 15.45
N LYS A 266 -13.97 1.75 15.19
CA LYS A 266 -14.08 0.63 16.14
C LYS A 266 -12.89 0.54 17.11
N GLY A 267 -11.89 1.42 16.99
CA GLY A 267 -10.76 1.49 17.89
C GLY A 267 -9.60 0.55 17.53
N VAL A 268 -9.36 0.28 16.24
CA VAL A 268 -8.24 -0.58 15.80
C VAL A 268 -6.86 -0.03 16.20
N ILE A 269 -6.66 1.29 16.18
CA ILE A 269 -5.34 1.92 16.38
C ILE A 269 -4.77 1.57 17.76
N PRO A 270 -5.47 1.81 18.89
CA PRO A 270 -4.97 1.41 20.20
C PRO A 270 -4.62 -0.08 20.30
N VAL A 271 -5.42 -0.96 19.67
CA VAL A 271 -5.17 -2.41 19.70
C VAL A 271 -3.89 -2.75 18.96
N LEU A 272 -3.67 -2.18 17.76
CA LEU A 272 -2.48 -2.46 16.97
C LEU A 272 -1.22 -1.90 17.63
N VAL A 273 -1.27 -0.70 18.23
CA VAL A 273 -0.13 -0.12 18.96
C VAL A 273 0.24 -0.97 20.18
N GLU A 274 -0.75 -1.41 20.95
CA GLU A 274 -0.56 -2.34 22.06
C GLU A 274 0.04 -3.67 21.58
N THR A 275 -0.54 -4.25 20.52
CA THR A 275 -0.16 -5.59 20.01
C THR A 275 1.18 -5.58 19.27
N LEU A 276 1.65 -4.43 18.79
CA LEU A 276 2.98 -4.25 18.19
C LEU A 276 4.13 -4.61 19.16
N HIS A 277 3.85 -4.63 20.48
CA HIS A 277 4.78 -5.05 21.52
C HIS A 277 4.85 -6.58 21.70
N SER A 278 4.12 -7.35 20.90
CA SER A 278 4.21 -8.82 20.92
C SER A 278 5.66 -9.26 20.66
N SER A 279 6.09 -10.35 21.28
CA SER A 279 7.38 -10.99 20.99
C SER A 279 7.34 -11.84 19.72
N ASP A 280 6.18 -11.98 19.10
CA ASP A 280 5.98 -12.81 17.92
C ASP A 280 6.19 -12.03 16.62
N ILE A 281 7.07 -12.56 15.76
CA ILE A 281 7.50 -11.89 14.53
C ILE A 281 6.34 -11.68 13.55
N ASP A 282 5.46 -12.67 13.37
CA ASP A 282 4.34 -12.54 12.44
C ASP A 282 3.33 -11.50 12.95
N VAL A 283 3.08 -11.47 14.26
CA VAL A 283 2.22 -10.44 14.87
C VAL A 283 2.82 -9.05 14.72
N GLN A 284 4.12 -8.88 14.99
CA GLN A 284 4.83 -7.61 14.78
C GLN A 284 4.72 -7.16 13.33
N TYR A 285 4.97 -8.06 12.38
CA TYR A 285 4.84 -7.80 10.94
C TYR A 285 3.41 -7.35 10.58
N TYR A 286 2.38 -8.10 10.99
CA TYR A 286 0.99 -7.76 10.68
C TYR A 286 0.59 -6.41 11.29
N CYS A 287 1.01 -6.12 12.52
CA CYS A 287 0.71 -4.85 13.16
C CYS A 287 1.43 -3.67 12.49
N ALA A 288 2.73 -3.81 12.20
CA ALA A 288 3.51 -2.76 11.53
C ALA A 288 2.95 -2.46 10.13
N ALA A 289 2.62 -3.49 9.35
CA ALA A 289 2.01 -3.34 8.03
C ALA A 289 0.62 -2.69 8.11
N ALA A 290 -0.22 -3.09 9.06
CA ALA A 290 -1.55 -2.52 9.24
C ALA A 290 -1.48 -1.04 9.67
N LEU A 291 -0.55 -0.71 10.57
CA LEU A 291 -0.29 0.68 10.98
C LEU A 291 0.26 1.51 9.81
N SER A 292 1.17 0.96 9.00
CA SER A 292 1.66 1.60 7.77
C SER A 292 0.51 1.96 6.82
N ASN A 293 -0.39 1.01 6.55
CA ASN A 293 -1.57 1.23 5.71
C ASN A 293 -2.54 2.27 6.27
N LEU A 294 -2.70 2.32 7.60
CA LEU A 294 -3.57 3.30 8.26
C LEU A 294 -2.93 4.70 8.29
N ALA A 295 -1.60 4.81 8.36
CA ALA A 295 -0.85 6.06 8.47
C ALA A 295 -0.84 6.92 7.20
N VAL A 296 -1.41 6.42 6.09
CA VAL A 296 -1.55 7.21 4.84
C VAL A 296 -2.45 8.44 5.01
N ARG A 297 -3.28 8.48 6.07
CA ARG A 297 -4.18 9.61 6.38
C ARG A 297 -3.71 10.40 7.60
N ASP A 298 -3.73 11.72 7.45
CA ASP A 298 -3.40 12.73 8.47
C ASP A 298 -4.08 12.49 9.84
N LYS A 299 -5.40 12.33 9.85
CA LYS A 299 -6.17 12.10 11.08
C LYS A 299 -5.73 10.82 11.79
N HIS A 300 -5.42 9.77 11.03
CA HIS A 300 -4.98 8.50 11.60
C HIS A 300 -3.60 8.62 12.22
N ARG A 301 -2.66 9.34 11.57
CA ARG A 301 -1.33 9.61 12.15
C ARG A 301 -1.42 10.36 13.47
N ALA A 302 -2.24 11.41 13.53
CA ALA A 302 -2.47 12.14 14.77
C ALA A 302 -3.01 11.24 15.90
N MET A 303 -3.98 10.36 15.58
CA MET A 303 -4.50 9.38 16.54
C MET A 303 -3.44 8.36 16.99
N MET A 304 -2.63 7.83 16.07
CA MET A 304 -1.56 6.87 16.39
C MET A 304 -0.55 7.45 17.38
N VAL A 305 -0.14 8.71 17.18
CA VAL A 305 0.85 9.38 18.03
C VAL A 305 0.24 9.80 19.38
N ALA A 306 -1.06 10.14 19.41
CA ALA A 306 -1.76 10.44 20.66
C ALA A 306 -1.89 9.20 21.58
N VAL A 307 -2.02 8.00 21.00
CA VAL A 307 -2.05 6.75 21.77
C VAL A 307 -0.71 6.52 22.47
N GLY A 308 -0.76 6.29 23.79
CA GLY A 308 0.41 5.89 24.58
C GLY A 308 1.53 6.94 24.65
N GLN A 309 1.28 8.20 24.30
CA GLN A 309 2.31 9.25 24.21
C GLN A 309 3.44 8.88 23.24
N CYS A 310 3.10 8.79 21.95
CA CYS A 310 4.00 8.47 20.85
C CYS A 310 4.59 7.05 20.93
N ASP A 311 3.90 6.14 21.62
CA ASP A 311 4.35 4.77 21.86
C ASP A 311 4.62 4.01 20.55
N VAL A 312 3.77 4.23 19.55
CA VAL A 312 3.94 3.69 18.20
C VAL A 312 5.30 4.02 17.60
N ILE A 313 5.79 5.26 17.72
CA ILE A 313 7.09 5.66 17.17
C ILE A 313 8.23 4.98 17.94
N LYS A 314 8.15 4.97 19.28
CA LYS A 314 9.15 4.33 20.13
C LYS A 314 9.28 2.84 19.84
N GLN A 315 8.14 2.16 19.67
CA GLN A 315 8.12 0.74 19.39
C GLN A 315 8.59 0.43 17.97
N LEU A 316 8.19 1.20 16.95
CA LEU A 316 8.71 1.03 15.59
C LEU A 316 10.23 1.22 15.52
N LEU A 317 10.78 2.21 16.24
CA LEU A 317 12.24 2.40 16.35
C LEU A 317 12.92 1.23 17.09
N THR A 318 12.25 0.64 18.08
CA THR A 318 12.74 -0.56 18.78
C THR A 318 12.78 -1.75 17.84
N LEU A 319 11.74 -1.96 17.03
CA LEU A 319 11.70 -3.03 16.02
C LEU A 319 12.79 -2.86 14.95
N LEU A 320 13.07 -1.63 14.50
CA LEU A 320 14.17 -1.38 13.57
C LEU A 320 15.55 -1.69 14.15
N ARG A 321 15.73 -1.48 15.46
CA ARG A 321 17.02 -1.70 16.14
C ARG A 321 17.23 -3.15 16.53
N ASP A 322 16.18 -3.82 17.00
CA ASP A 322 16.29 -5.07 17.75
C ASP A 322 15.72 -6.29 16.98
N SER A 323 15.01 -6.11 15.86
CA SER A 323 14.48 -7.22 15.06
C SER A 323 15.50 -7.71 14.03
N ASP A 324 15.55 -9.03 13.81
CA ASP A 324 16.31 -9.67 12.73
C ASP A 324 15.44 -10.05 11.52
N ASP A 325 14.10 -9.88 11.60
CA ASP A 325 13.20 -10.21 10.49
C ASP A 325 13.07 -9.01 9.54
N ILE A 326 13.57 -9.19 8.31
CA ILE A 326 13.57 -8.14 7.28
C ILE A 326 12.18 -7.60 6.95
N ARG A 327 11.12 -8.41 7.07
CA ARG A 327 9.75 -7.98 6.79
C ARG A 327 9.27 -7.02 7.87
N VAL A 328 9.60 -7.29 9.14
CA VAL A 328 9.28 -6.41 10.27
C VAL A 328 10.04 -5.09 10.15
N ILE A 329 11.33 -5.14 9.83
CA ILE A 329 12.17 -3.94 9.62
C ILE A 329 11.58 -3.09 8.49
N CYS A 330 11.31 -3.70 7.33
CA CYS A 330 10.76 -3.01 6.16
C CYS A 330 9.41 -2.33 6.49
N GLN A 331 8.47 -3.06 7.09
CA GLN A 331 7.17 -2.48 7.44
C GLN A 331 7.27 -1.40 8.53
N SER A 332 8.24 -1.52 9.44
CA SER A 332 8.50 -0.49 10.43
C SER A 332 9.04 0.79 9.81
N CYS A 333 9.94 0.68 8.82
CA CYS A 333 10.40 1.82 8.02
C CYS A 333 9.25 2.47 7.24
N LEU A 334 8.38 1.68 6.61
CA LEU A 334 7.23 2.20 5.86
C LEU A 334 6.22 2.93 6.76
N ALA A 335 5.96 2.39 7.96
CA ALA A 335 5.11 3.04 8.96
C ALA A 335 5.73 4.36 9.44
N LEU A 336 7.02 4.38 9.77
CA LEU A 336 7.74 5.59 10.18
C LEU A 336 7.81 6.62 9.06
N ARG A 337 8.03 6.21 7.81
CA ARG A 337 7.97 7.08 6.63
C ARG A 337 6.61 7.78 6.53
N ASN A 338 5.52 7.01 6.64
CA ASN A 338 4.18 7.57 6.55
C ASN A 338 3.91 8.52 7.73
N LEU A 339 4.30 8.16 8.96
CA LEU A 339 4.22 9.03 10.14
C LEU A 339 5.03 10.32 9.95
N ALA A 340 6.23 10.25 9.38
CA ALA A 340 7.10 11.38 9.05
C ALA A 340 6.57 12.29 7.93
N SER A 341 5.38 12.03 7.39
CA SER A 341 4.70 12.99 6.51
C SER A 341 4.23 14.23 7.28
N ASP A 342 4.10 14.15 8.62
CA ASP A 342 3.76 15.27 9.47
C ASP A 342 5.01 15.91 10.09
N GLY A 343 5.12 17.24 10.04
CA GLY A 343 6.28 17.99 10.54
C GLY A 343 6.59 17.74 12.02
N ASP A 344 5.57 17.67 12.88
CA ASP A 344 5.76 17.37 14.31
C ASP A 344 6.38 15.99 14.53
N ASN A 345 5.98 15.00 13.72
CA ASN A 345 6.53 13.65 13.78
C ASN A 345 7.97 13.60 13.27
N GLN A 346 8.33 14.43 12.27
CA GLN A 346 9.71 14.52 11.77
C GLN A 346 10.68 14.93 12.89
N ILE A 347 10.29 15.88 13.73
CA ILE A 347 11.08 16.31 14.89
C ILE A 347 11.09 15.25 15.98
N LEU A 348 9.91 14.70 16.29
CA LEU A 348 9.74 13.72 17.34
C LEU A 348 10.57 12.44 17.09
N ILE A 349 10.61 11.94 15.85
CA ILE A 349 11.44 10.78 15.47
C ILE A 349 12.92 11.08 15.75
N THR A 350 13.40 12.28 15.40
CA THR A 350 14.77 12.72 15.67
C THR A 350 15.05 12.81 17.18
N GLN A 351 14.14 13.41 17.96
CA GLN A 351 14.25 13.52 19.42
C GLN A 351 14.31 12.15 20.11
N LEU A 352 13.65 11.14 19.54
CA LEU A 352 13.67 9.75 19.99
C LEU A 352 14.89 8.96 19.48
N ARG A 353 15.95 9.65 19.02
CA ARG A 353 17.18 9.07 18.45
C ARG A 353 16.94 8.22 17.21
N GLY A 354 15.87 8.49 16.48
CA GLY A 354 15.49 7.73 15.29
C GLY A 354 16.49 7.83 14.14
N LEU A 355 17.26 8.92 14.05
CA LEU A 355 18.31 9.07 13.03
C LEU A 355 19.42 8.03 13.17
N GLN A 356 19.90 7.76 14.39
CA GLN A 356 20.94 6.74 14.61
C GLN A 356 20.44 5.35 14.22
N VAL A 357 19.21 5.01 14.63
CA VAL A 357 18.59 3.72 14.28
C VAL A 357 18.43 3.59 12.77
N LEU A 358 17.93 4.65 12.11
CA LEU A 358 17.72 4.66 10.67
C LEU A 358 19.04 4.58 9.91
N HIS A 359 20.11 5.22 10.39
CA HIS A 359 21.45 5.11 9.81
C HIS A 359 21.92 3.66 9.79
N ASP A 360 21.83 2.98 10.94
CA ASP A 360 22.20 1.57 11.04
C ASP A 360 21.35 0.68 10.12
N THR A 361 20.05 0.98 9.97
CA THR A 361 19.18 0.28 9.03
C THR A 361 19.63 0.49 7.59
N VAL A 362 19.93 1.73 7.16
CA VAL A 362 20.41 2.02 5.80
C VAL A 362 21.72 1.29 5.52
N CYS A 363 22.68 1.28 6.46
CA CYS A 363 23.96 0.61 6.27
C CYS A 363 23.88 -0.92 6.14
N LYS A 364 22.85 -1.55 6.72
CA LYS A 364 22.70 -3.02 6.77
C LYS A 364 21.68 -3.58 5.79
N SER A 365 20.91 -2.72 5.12
CA SER A 365 19.77 -3.14 4.29
C SER A 365 20.05 -3.00 2.80
N GLU A 366 19.37 -3.81 2.01
CA GLU A 366 19.35 -3.77 0.55
C GLU A 366 17.89 -3.83 0.05
N GLY A 367 17.70 -3.68 -1.27
CA GLY A 367 16.39 -3.82 -1.92
C GLY A 367 15.29 -2.93 -1.33
N GLU A 368 14.12 -3.51 -1.09
CA GLU A 368 12.92 -2.79 -0.60
C GLU A 368 13.12 -2.16 0.77
N THR A 369 13.88 -2.80 1.67
CA THR A 369 14.10 -2.29 3.03
C THR A 369 14.99 -1.05 3.00
N LEU A 370 16.03 -1.04 2.15
CA LEU A 370 16.84 0.15 1.91
C LEU A 370 16.00 1.29 1.33
N CYS A 371 15.14 1.00 0.35
CA CYS A 371 14.21 1.98 -0.21
C CYS A 371 13.31 2.58 0.89
N ALA A 372 12.70 1.74 1.72
CA ALA A 372 11.82 2.18 2.79
C ALA A 372 12.55 3.06 3.82
N ALA A 373 13.78 2.70 4.19
CA ALA A 373 14.59 3.46 5.13
C ALA A 373 14.99 4.83 4.55
N LEU A 374 15.45 4.88 3.30
CA LEU A 374 15.79 6.13 2.62
C LEU A 374 14.58 7.01 2.34
N ALA A 375 13.42 6.41 2.03
CA ALA A 375 12.18 7.15 1.90
C ALA A 375 11.75 7.79 3.24
N CYS A 376 11.94 7.08 4.36
CA CYS A 376 11.74 7.65 5.69
C CYS A 376 12.71 8.82 5.93
N LEU A 377 14.00 8.63 5.64
CA LEU A 377 15.02 9.68 5.78
C LEU A 377 14.70 10.92 4.93
N ARG A 378 14.23 10.72 3.69
CA ARG A 378 13.80 11.80 2.80
C ARG A 378 12.70 12.63 3.45
N ASN A 379 11.68 12.01 4.05
CA ASN A 379 10.63 12.73 4.76
C ASN A 379 11.18 13.49 5.99
N LEU A 380 12.09 12.90 6.75
CA LEU A 380 12.73 13.56 7.89
C LEU A 380 13.57 14.77 7.47
N SER A 381 14.21 14.71 6.31
CA SER A 381 15.06 15.80 5.77
C SER A 381 14.29 17.04 5.31
N ILE A 382 12.96 16.97 5.21
CA ILE A 382 12.12 18.14 4.86
C ILE A 382 12.15 19.17 5.99
N HIS A 383 12.29 18.75 7.24
CA HIS A 383 12.30 19.66 8.37
C HIS A 383 13.68 20.29 8.58
N LYS A 384 13.76 21.62 8.57
CA LYS A 384 15.01 22.38 8.74
C LYS A 384 15.86 21.95 9.96
N ALA A 385 15.22 21.76 11.11
CA ALA A 385 15.92 21.33 12.33
C ALA A 385 16.59 19.94 12.24
N ASN A 386 16.22 19.10 11.27
CA ASN A 386 16.82 17.80 11.04
C ASN A 386 18.03 17.85 10.09
N GLU A 387 18.24 18.94 9.34
CA GLU A 387 19.32 19.06 8.35
C GLU A 387 20.70 18.84 8.98
N GLY A 388 21.03 19.63 10.00
CA GLY A 388 22.31 19.53 10.72
C GLY A 388 22.59 18.13 11.27
N PRO A 389 21.66 17.53 12.05
CA PRO A 389 21.78 16.14 12.51
C PRO A 389 22.03 15.16 11.36
N ILE A 390 21.24 15.18 10.28
CA ILE A 390 21.40 14.25 9.15
C ILE A 390 22.77 14.43 8.47
N ILE A 391 23.24 15.66 8.28
CA ILE A 391 24.55 15.94 7.68
C ILE A 391 25.70 15.45 8.58
N SER A 392 25.52 15.54 9.90
CA SER A 392 26.50 15.09 10.87
C SER A 392 26.60 13.56 11.00
N GLU A 393 25.49 12.84 10.78
CA GLU A 393 25.30 11.41 11.11
C GLU A 393 25.80 10.42 10.04
N THR A 394 26.90 10.70 9.35
CA THR A 394 27.46 9.87 8.24
C THR A 394 26.50 9.47 7.09
N PHE A 395 25.21 9.84 7.14
CA PHE A 395 24.20 9.53 6.12
C PHE A 395 24.62 9.99 4.74
N VAL A 396 25.22 11.16 4.61
CA VAL A 396 25.64 11.71 3.31
C VAL A 396 26.60 10.77 2.58
N VAL A 397 27.47 10.06 3.29
CA VAL A 397 28.36 9.07 2.69
C VAL A 397 27.57 7.89 2.14
N GLU A 398 26.58 7.41 2.91
CA GLU A 398 25.73 6.29 2.49
C GLU A 398 24.79 6.70 1.34
N LEU A 399 24.25 7.94 1.34
CA LEU A 399 23.48 8.50 0.22
C LEU A 399 24.32 8.51 -1.07
N CYS A 400 25.58 8.96 -0.99
CA CYS A 400 26.51 8.93 -2.12
C CYS A 400 26.82 7.50 -2.60
N LYS A 401 26.90 6.53 -1.68
CA LYS A 401 27.10 5.11 -2.00
C LYS A 401 25.87 4.53 -2.68
N THR A 402 24.67 4.77 -2.15
CA THR A 402 23.41 4.34 -2.77
C THR A 402 23.24 4.93 -4.17
N LEU A 403 23.57 6.20 -4.39
CA LEU A 403 23.52 6.80 -5.73
C LEU A 403 24.41 6.08 -6.74
N LYS A 404 25.55 5.55 -6.31
CA LYS A 404 26.48 4.82 -7.18
C LYS A 404 26.06 3.35 -7.40
N ASP A 405 25.05 2.87 -6.70
CA ASP A 405 24.47 1.56 -6.90
C ASP A 405 23.27 1.63 -7.87
N PHE A 406 23.51 1.18 -9.10
CA PHE A 406 22.50 1.19 -10.17
C PHE A 406 21.54 0.00 -10.12
N SER A 407 21.67 -0.90 -9.14
CA SER A 407 20.76 -2.04 -8.99
C SER A 407 19.39 -1.66 -8.41
N ASN A 408 19.30 -0.49 -7.76
CA ASN A 408 18.10 -0.05 -7.06
C ASN A 408 17.73 1.42 -7.38
N PRO A 409 17.04 1.67 -8.52
CA PRO A 409 16.64 3.02 -8.92
C PRO A 409 15.74 3.75 -7.92
N GLU A 410 14.89 3.03 -7.19
CA GLU A 410 13.99 3.66 -6.21
C GLU A 410 14.78 4.20 -5.01
N ALA A 411 15.77 3.45 -4.52
CA ALA A 411 16.69 3.93 -3.49
C ALA A 411 17.51 5.14 -3.99
N GLN A 412 17.97 5.13 -5.25
CA GLN A 412 18.66 6.28 -5.85
C GLN A 412 17.78 7.55 -5.87
N CYS A 413 16.50 7.44 -6.24
CA CYS A 413 15.56 8.57 -6.19
C CYS A 413 15.45 9.17 -4.78
N HIS A 414 15.27 8.32 -3.75
CA HIS A 414 15.19 8.80 -2.38
C HIS A 414 16.51 9.40 -1.88
N ALA A 415 17.65 8.85 -2.30
CA ALA A 415 18.94 9.38 -1.97
C ALA A 415 19.17 10.78 -2.57
N ALA A 416 18.94 10.95 -3.88
CA ALA A 416 19.05 12.23 -4.57
C ALA A 416 18.06 13.27 -3.98
N GLY A 417 16.81 12.87 -3.75
CA GLY A 417 15.80 13.72 -3.14
C GLY A 417 16.15 14.17 -1.71
N THR A 418 16.82 13.30 -0.94
CA THR A 418 17.32 13.66 0.40
C THR A 418 18.46 14.68 0.29
N ILE A 419 19.43 14.48 -0.61
CA ILE A 419 20.51 15.45 -0.86
C ILE A 419 19.94 16.81 -1.27
N ARG A 420 18.93 16.83 -2.14
CA ARG A 420 18.23 18.05 -2.55
C ARG A 420 17.61 18.78 -1.36
N ASN A 421 16.91 18.08 -0.47
CA ASN A 421 16.29 18.68 0.71
C ASN A 421 17.33 19.31 1.65
N LEU A 422 18.50 18.68 1.79
CA LEU A 422 19.60 19.17 2.63
C LEU A 422 20.38 20.34 2.01
N GLY A 423 20.21 20.59 0.70
CA GLY A 423 20.98 21.56 -0.08
C GLY A 423 20.57 23.02 0.11
N ALA A 424 20.42 23.49 1.35
CA ALA A 424 20.03 24.87 1.65
C ALA A 424 21.18 25.65 2.31
N GLY A 425 21.56 26.79 1.71
CA GLY A 425 22.53 27.74 2.28
C GLY A 425 23.86 27.07 2.66
N GLU A 426 24.30 27.30 3.90
CA GLU A 426 25.61 26.84 4.42
C GLU A 426 25.83 25.33 4.37
N ASN A 427 24.75 24.53 4.29
CA ASN A 427 24.84 23.07 4.22
C ASN A 427 25.47 22.56 2.92
N ILE A 428 25.32 23.33 1.83
CA ILE A 428 25.78 22.90 0.49
C ILE A 428 27.28 22.60 0.52
N HIS A 429 28.09 23.44 1.17
CA HIS A 429 29.54 23.22 1.29
C HIS A 429 29.84 21.86 1.93
N ALA A 430 29.14 21.48 3.01
CA ALA A 430 29.33 20.21 3.69
C ALA A 430 28.96 19.01 2.82
N LEU A 431 27.88 19.12 2.02
CA LEU A 431 27.47 18.08 1.07
C LEU A 431 28.51 17.91 -0.06
N VAL A 432 29.00 19.03 -0.59
CA VAL A 432 30.00 19.06 -1.66
C VAL A 432 31.32 18.43 -1.20
N VAL A 433 31.80 18.75 0.00
CA VAL A 433 33.02 18.15 0.58
C VAL A 433 32.88 16.64 0.76
N LYS A 434 31.67 16.13 1.00
CA LYS A 434 31.39 14.69 1.14
C LYS A 434 31.17 13.97 -0.20
N GLY A 435 31.33 14.66 -1.33
CA GLY A 435 31.35 14.05 -2.66
C GLY A 435 29.98 13.88 -3.31
N CYS A 436 28.97 14.67 -2.91
CA CYS A 436 27.62 14.59 -3.50
C CYS A 436 27.61 14.95 -4.99
N ILE A 437 28.40 15.93 -5.43
CA ILE A 437 28.47 16.34 -6.85
C ILE A 437 28.97 15.17 -7.71
N GLU A 438 30.00 14.47 -7.26
CA GLU A 438 30.60 13.35 -7.96
C GLU A 438 29.64 12.14 -8.01
N ALA A 439 28.87 11.91 -6.95
CA ALA A 439 27.85 10.86 -6.92
C ALA A 439 26.69 11.16 -7.87
N LEU A 440 26.14 12.38 -7.83
CA LEU A 440 25.07 12.83 -8.74
C LEU A 440 25.55 12.83 -10.20
N GLY A 441 26.76 13.36 -10.44
CA GLY A 441 27.37 13.43 -11.76
C GLY A 441 27.60 12.06 -12.39
N ALA A 442 28.02 11.06 -11.60
CA ALA A 442 28.17 9.68 -12.08
C ALA A 442 26.84 9.11 -12.61
N VAL A 443 25.72 9.38 -11.93
CA VAL A 443 24.39 8.93 -12.36
C VAL A 443 23.91 9.69 -13.59
N ILE A 444 24.08 11.02 -13.63
CA ILE A 444 23.67 11.85 -14.77
C ILE A 444 24.42 11.48 -16.05
N LEU A 445 25.69 11.08 -15.93
CA LEU A 445 26.51 10.65 -17.06
C LEU A 445 26.23 9.22 -17.52
N ASP A 446 25.65 8.36 -16.69
CA ASP A 446 25.38 6.96 -17.06
C ASP A 446 24.17 6.88 -18.03
N PRO A 447 24.31 6.26 -19.21
CA PRO A 447 23.22 6.18 -20.18
C PRO A 447 22.06 5.26 -19.76
N ARG A 448 22.20 4.46 -18.70
CA ARG A 448 21.22 3.48 -18.23
C ARG A 448 20.32 4.03 -17.11
N HIS A 449 20.37 5.33 -16.86
CA HIS A 449 19.59 5.96 -15.79
C HIS A 449 18.06 5.76 -15.96
N ASP A 450 17.35 5.50 -14.87
CA ASP A 450 15.88 5.64 -14.82
C ASP A 450 15.52 7.13 -14.90
N VAL A 451 14.48 7.49 -15.66
CA VAL A 451 14.07 8.89 -15.86
C VAL A 451 13.73 9.61 -14.54
N ARG A 452 13.16 8.88 -13.57
CA ARG A 452 12.83 9.43 -12.25
C ARG A 452 14.09 9.75 -11.46
N VAL A 453 15.09 8.86 -11.54
CA VAL A 453 16.40 9.07 -10.90
C VAL A 453 17.08 10.28 -11.53
N LEU A 454 17.09 10.39 -12.87
CA LEU A 454 17.67 11.52 -13.57
C LEU A 454 17.00 12.85 -13.16
N THR A 455 15.67 12.85 -13.01
CA THR A 455 14.91 14.03 -12.58
C THR A 455 15.33 14.49 -11.18
N GLU A 456 15.41 13.57 -10.22
CA GLU A 456 15.85 13.90 -8.85
C GLU A 456 17.33 14.33 -8.80
N CYS A 457 18.21 13.65 -9.55
CA CYS A 457 19.63 13.98 -9.60
C CYS A 457 19.89 15.37 -10.21
N THR A 458 19.22 15.72 -11.30
CA THR A 458 19.35 17.05 -11.92
C THR A 458 18.78 18.16 -11.04
N ALA A 459 17.67 17.90 -10.34
CA ALA A 459 17.10 18.83 -9.37
C ALA A 459 18.05 19.06 -8.18
N ALA A 460 18.64 17.99 -7.63
CA ALA A 460 19.64 18.09 -6.57
C ALA A 460 20.87 18.88 -7.02
N LEU A 461 21.38 18.61 -8.23
CA LEU A 461 22.56 19.28 -8.77
C LEU A 461 22.33 20.79 -8.95
N VAL A 462 21.15 21.20 -9.43
CA VAL A 462 20.76 22.62 -9.53
C VAL A 462 20.85 23.32 -8.19
N VAL A 463 20.31 22.69 -7.14
CA VAL A 463 20.25 23.26 -5.80
C VAL A 463 21.66 23.39 -5.22
N LEU A 464 22.50 22.36 -5.38
CA LEU A 464 23.89 22.42 -4.91
C LEU A 464 24.71 23.48 -5.66
N ASN A 465 24.45 23.69 -6.95
CA ASN A 465 25.12 24.70 -7.76
C ASN A 465 24.73 26.15 -7.39
N ASP A 466 24.07 26.41 -6.26
CA ASP A 466 23.93 27.76 -5.73
C ASP A 466 25.26 28.27 -5.14
N GLU A 467 26.09 27.37 -4.60
CA GLU A 467 27.41 27.67 -4.05
C GLU A 467 28.55 27.59 -5.08
N GLU A 468 29.53 28.48 -4.95
CA GLU A 468 30.67 28.57 -5.87
C GLU A 468 31.49 27.27 -5.93
N VAL A 469 31.81 26.67 -4.78
CA VAL A 469 32.58 25.41 -4.70
C VAL A 469 31.85 24.27 -5.41
N ALA A 470 30.52 24.24 -5.38
CA ALA A 470 29.74 23.25 -6.10
C ALA A 470 29.81 23.47 -7.62
N LYS A 471 29.71 24.73 -8.07
CA LYS A 471 29.86 25.11 -9.47
C LYS A 471 31.21 24.67 -10.03
N GLU A 472 32.30 24.98 -9.32
CA GLU A 472 33.66 24.59 -9.72
C GLU A 472 33.80 23.07 -9.88
N ARG A 473 33.30 22.30 -8.89
CA ARG A 473 33.33 20.84 -8.96
C ARG A 473 32.49 20.29 -10.11
N THR A 474 31.30 20.84 -10.32
CA THR A 474 30.43 20.43 -11.44
C THR A 474 31.10 20.69 -12.78
N MET A 475 31.74 21.85 -12.95
CA MET A 475 32.48 22.21 -14.17
C MET A 475 33.71 21.34 -14.39
N GLY A 476 34.46 21.04 -13.33
CA GLY A 476 35.64 20.18 -13.41
C GLY A 476 35.32 18.68 -13.55
N PHE A 477 34.11 18.24 -13.20
CA PHE A 477 33.80 16.81 -13.12
C PHE A 477 33.91 16.10 -14.47
N SER A 478 34.72 15.04 -14.49
CA SER A 478 34.97 14.23 -15.69
C SER A 478 35.41 15.06 -16.90
N GLN A 479 36.27 16.08 -16.71
CA GLN A 479 36.76 16.98 -17.78
C GLN A 479 35.61 17.77 -18.44
N GLY A 480 34.67 18.28 -17.65
CA GLY A 480 33.53 19.06 -18.13
C GLY A 480 32.45 18.24 -18.85
N LYS A 481 32.52 16.90 -18.81
CA LYS A 481 31.49 16.04 -19.40
C LYS A 481 30.14 16.23 -18.75
N LEU A 482 30.10 16.51 -17.45
CA LEU A 482 28.84 16.77 -16.74
C LEU A 482 28.16 18.02 -17.27
N PHE A 483 28.89 19.13 -17.41
CA PHE A 483 28.36 20.33 -18.07
C PHE A 483 27.83 20.03 -19.48
N SER A 484 28.63 19.38 -20.32
CA SER A 484 28.19 18.99 -21.67
C SER A 484 26.92 18.12 -21.67
N LYS A 485 26.81 17.19 -20.72
CA LYS A 485 25.61 16.36 -20.56
C LYS A 485 24.41 17.20 -20.13
N MET A 486 24.57 18.19 -19.25
CA MET A 486 23.49 19.10 -18.87
C MET A 486 23.01 19.94 -20.04
N VAL A 487 23.92 20.46 -20.87
CA VAL A 487 23.56 21.16 -22.12
C VAL A 487 22.74 20.26 -23.04
N TYR A 488 23.20 19.02 -23.26
CA TYR A 488 22.47 18.03 -24.06
C TYR A 488 21.08 17.71 -23.47
N LEU A 489 20.97 17.57 -22.15
CA LEU A 489 19.70 17.28 -21.49
C LEU A 489 18.72 18.46 -21.63
N ALA A 490 19.19 19.70 -21.48
CA ALA A 490 18.37 20.90 -21.67
C ALA A 490 17.81 20.97 -23.11
N SER A 491 18.66 20.76 -24.12
CA SER A 491 18.26 20.82 -25.53
C SER A 491 17.37 19.65 -25.96
N SER A 492 17.73 18.43 -25.56
CA SER A 492 17.30 17.21 -26.26
C SER A 492 16.49 16.22 -25.41
N SER A 493 16.43 16.39 -24.08
CA SER A 493 15.60 15.52 -23.23
C SER A 493 14.12 15.62 -23.63
N GLN A 494 13.38 14.51 -23.48
CA GLN A 494 11.92 14.49 -23.66
C GLN A 494 11.17 14.79 -22.36
N GLU A 495 11.86 14.78 -21.22
CA GLU A 495 11.28 15.04 -19.90
C GLU A 495 11.38 16.53 -19.53
N PRO A 496 10.26 17.28 -19.42
CA PRO A 496 10.28 18.72 -19.20
C PRO A 496 10.99 19.14 -17.92
N GLU A 497 10.86 18.37 -16.84
CA GLU A 497 11.52 18.66 -15.56
C GLU A 497 13.04 18.51 -15.67
N VAL A 498 13.52 17.45 -16.32
CA VAL A 498 14.96 17.26 -16.58
C VAL A 498 15.49 18.43 -17.42
N GLN A 499 14.75 18.86 -18.44
CA GLN A 499 15.15 20.02 -19.26
C GLN A 499 15.27 21.29 -18.42
N TYR A 500 14.26 21.57 -17.61
CA TYR A 500 14.19 22.77 -16.80
C TYR A 500 15.30 22.78 -15.73
N ASN A 501 15.49 21.67 -15.03
CA ASN A 501 16.59 21.52 -14.07
C ASN A 501 17.94 21.67 -14.77
N SER A 502 18.12 21.07 -15.95
CA SER A 502 19.36 21.22 -16.70
C SER A 502 19.64 22.66 -17.13
N ALA A 503 18.63 23.38 -17.60
CA ALA A 503 18.72 24.80 -17.93
C ALA A 503 19.13 25.65 -16.71
N GLY A 504 18.54 25.39 -15.55
CA GLY A 504 18.89 26.08 -14.31
C GLY A 504 20.34 25.82 -13.87
N ALA A 505 20.82 24.59 -14.01
CA ALA A 505 22.21 24.26 -13.69
C ALA A 505 23.16 25.00 -14.63
N ILE A 506 22.88 25.02 -15.94
CA ILE A 506 23.70 25.73 -16.94
C ILE A 506 23.80 27.21 -16.58
N GLY A 507 22.68 27.86 -16.25
CA GLY A 507 22.70 29.27 -15.87
C GLY A 507 23.51 29.53 -14.59
N GLN A 508 23.35 28.69 -13.57
CA GLN A 508 24.15 28.79 -12.33
C GLN A 508 25.65 28.62 -12.59
N LEU A 509 26.03 27.72 -13.49
CA LEU A 509 27.41 27.50 -13.90
C LEU A 509 27.95 28.65 -14.77
N ALA A 510 27.11 29.25 -15.61
CA ALA A 510 27.46 30.42 -16.41
C ALA A 510 27.82 31.65 -15.55
N VAL A 511 27.26 31.76 -14.34
CA VAL A 511 27.66 32.80 -13.37
C VAL A 511 29.14 32.69 -12.97
N LEU A 512 29.67 31.47 -12.83
CA LEU A 512 31.09 31.24 -12.53
C LEU A 512 32.01 31.60 -13.71
N GLY A 513 31.47 31.61 -14.93
CA GLY A 513 32.23 31.63 -16.18
C GLY A 513 32.54 30.20 -16.65
N ILE A 514 32.28 29.94 -17.92
CA ILE A 514 32.53 28.64 -18.54
C ILE A 514 33.90 28.70 -19.21
N PRO A 515 34.81 27.75 -18.97
CA PRO A 515 36.09 27.67 -19.68
C PRO A 515 35.90 27.70 -21.19
N GLU A 516 36.75 28.45 -21.90
CA GLU A 516 36.61 28.74 -23.34
C GLU A 516 36.47 27.45 -24.19
N ASP A 517 37.35 26.47 -23.97
CA ASP A 517 37.34 25.17 -24.65
C ASP A 517 36.05 24.38 -24.41
N LEU A 518 35.51 24.50 -23.19
CA LEU A 518 34.28 23.88 -22.76
C LEU A 518 33.05 24.62 -23.30
N LEU A 519 33.12 25.94 -23.44
CA LEU A 519 32.06 26.73 -24.03
C LEU A 519 31.96 26.44 -25.52
N GLU A 520 33.07 26.58 -26.26
CA GLU A 520 33.16 26.42 -27.72
C GLU A 520 32.56 25.08 -28.17
N ARG A 521 32.96 23.98 -27.52
CA ARG A 521 32.46 22.63 -27.87
C ARG A 521 30.96 22.42 -27.63
N ASN A 522 30.32 23.26 -26.82
CA ASN A 522 28.90 23.15 -26.47
C ASN A 522 28.02 24.23 -27.12
N ILE A 523 28.59 25.24 -27.79
CA ILE A 523 27.83 26.32 -28.47
C ILE A 523 26.67 25.78 -29.32
N PRO A 524 26.85 24.78 -30.20
CA PRO A 524 25.75 24.29 -31.05
C PRO A 524 24.56 23.77 -30.24
N ALA A 525 24.81 23.04 -29.15
CA ALA A 525 23.76 22.49 -28.29
C ALA A 525 23.15 23.55 -27.37
N LEU A 526 23.94 24.55 -26.93
CA LEU A 526 23.44 25.72 -26.21
C LEU A 526 22.46 26.51 -27.07
N PHE A 527 22.74 26.70 -28.35
CA PHE A 527 21.84 27.41 -29.27
C PHE A 527 20.52 26.66 -29.45
N LEU A 528 20.58 25.34 -29.65
CA LEU A 528 19.36 24.50 -29.71
C LEU A 528 18.52 24.61 -28.42
N TYR A 529 19.18 24.61 -27.26
CA TYR A 529 18.52 24.81 -25.97
C TYR A 529 17.89 26.21 -25.87
N ILE A 530 18.64 27.27 -26.18
CA ILE A 530 18.20 28.65 -26.06
C ILE A 530 17.01 28.91 -26.97
N GLU A 531 17.12 28.59 -28.25
CA GLU A 531 16.04 28.75 -29.23
C GLU A 531 14.78 28.01 -28.78
N LYS A 532 14.92 26.77 -28.33
CA LYS A 532 13.79 25.97 -27.86
C LYS A 532 13.08 26.60 -26.66
N PHE A 533 13.83 27.16 -25.71
CA PHE A 533 13.25 27.73 -24.49
C PHE A 533 12.69 29.14 -24.70
N LEU A 534 13.30 29.97 -25.56
CA LEU A 534 12.75 31.27 -25.94
C LEU A 534 11.40 31.13 -26.64
N ASN A 535 11.22 30.06 -27.43
CA ASN A 535 9.96 29.74 -28.08
C ASN A 535 8.96 28.97 -27.18
N ASN A 536 9.29 28.73 -25.91
CA ASN A 536 8.42 27.97 -25.01
C ASN A 536 7.26 28.85 -24.53
N PRO A 537 6.01 28.36 -24.54
CA PRO A 537 4.85 29.14 -24.08
C PRO A 537 4.89 29.45 -22.57
N GLN A 538 5.66 28.72 -21.77
CA GLN A 538 5.76 28.94 -20.33
C GLN A 538 6.77 30.06 -20.01
N PRO A 539 6.35 31.15 -19.34
CA PRO A 539 7.24 32.27 -19.02
C PRO A 539 8.48 31.90 -18.20
N SER A 540 8.40 30.85 -17.38
CA SER A 540 9.53 30.36 -16.57
C SER A 540 10.69 29.85 -17.43
N TYR A 541 10.39 29.22 -18.58
CA TYR A 541 11.39 28.73 -19.53
C TYR A 541 12.08 29.91 -20.25
N VAL A 542 11.30 30.89 -20.69
CA VAL A 542 11.85 32.11 -21.32
C VAL A 542 12.74 32.86 -20.33
N HIS A 543 12.27 33.08 -19.11
CA HIS A 543 13.01 33.82 -18.09
C HIS A 543 14.35 33.17 -17.73
N ILE A 544 14.35 31.86 -17.43
CA ILE A 544 15.58 31.15 -17.04
C ILE A 544 16.62 31.17 -18.18
N THR A 545 16.15 31.07 -19.42
CA THR A 545 17.02 31.11 -20.59
C THR A 545 17.58 32.49 -20.87
N LEU A 546 16.77 33.56 -20.78
CA LEU A 546 17.28 34.92 -20.89
C LEU A 546 18.30 35.22 -19.80
N TRP A 547 18.05 34.81 -18.57
CA TRP A 547 19.02 34.96 -17.48
C TRP A 547 20.34 34.22 -17.79
N THR A 548 20.26 33.00 -18.31
CA THR A 548 21.44 32.24 -18.76
C THR A 548 22.18 32.96 -19.90
N VAL A 549 21.46 33.43 -20.94
CA VAL A 549 22.05 34.18 -22.06
C VAL A 549 22.78 35.42 -21.55
N GLN A 550 22.19 36.18 -20.63
CA GLN A 550 22.80 37.35 -20.01
C GLN A 550 24.15 37.02 -19.33
N GLN A 551 24.32 35.82 -18.79
CA GLN A 551 25.61 35.38 -18.25
C GLN A 551 26.57 34.98 -19.37
N LEU A 552 26.10 34.25 -20.38
CA LEU A 552 26.93 33.73 -21.47
C LEU A 552 27.51 34.84 -22.36
N ILE A 553 26.76 35.92 -22.62
CA ILE A 553 27.23 37.03 -23.48
C ILE A 553 28.32 37.91 -22.82
N LYS A 554 28.68 37.62 -21.57
CA LYS A 554 29.88 38.20 -20.95
C LYS A 554 31.17 37.65 -21.57
N ASP A 555 31.10 36.46 -22.16
CA ASP A 555 32.19 35.88 -22.95
C ASP A 555 32.17 36.47 -24.36
N ASP A 556 33.30 37.01 -24.81
CA ASP A 556 33.39 37.74 -26.08
C ASP A 556 33.15 36.84 -27.30
N HIS A 557 33.63 35.59 -27.26
CA HIS A 557 33.43 34.64 -28.33
C HIS A 557 31.96 34.24 -28.45
N PHE A 558 31.33 33.86 -27.33
CA PHE A 558 29.90 33.55 -27.31
C PHE A 558 29.05 34.75 -27.73
N ARG A 559 29.38 35.96 -27.25
CA ARG A 559 28.68 37.19 -27.63
C ARG A 559 28.71 37.41 -29.13
N THR A 560 29.88 37.26 -29.76
CA THR A 560 30.06 37.44 -31.21
C THR A 560 29.22 36.44 -32.01
N VAL A 561 29.25 35.16 -31.64
CA VAL A 561 28.49 34.12 -32.34
C VAL A 561 26.98 34.30 -32.10
N TYR A 562 26.56 34.75 -30.91
CA TYR A 562 25.17 34.99 -30.58
C TYR A 562 24.58 36.18 -31.35
N SER A 563 25.33 37.29 -31.49
CA SER A 563 24.92 38.46 -32.29
C SER A 563 24.75 38.15 -33.77
N GLN A 564 25.39 37.09 -34.29
CA GLN A 564 25.24 36.68 -35.69
C GLN A 564 24.08 35.68 -35.89
N SER A 565 23.37 35.32 -34.82
CA SER A 565 22.29 34.34 -34.85
C SER A 565 20.92 34.97 -35.11
N HIS A 566 19.98 34.18 -35.62
CA HIS A 566 18.59 34.59 -35.78
C HIS A 566 17.85 34.79 -34.45
N MET A 567 18.46 34.46 -33.31
CA MET A 567 17.85 34.65 -31.99
C MET A 567 17.77 36.13 -31.57
N LEU A 568 18.49 37.04 -32.24
CA LEU A 568 18.31 38.49 -32.02
C LEU A 568 16.87 38.93 -32.33
N GLU A 569 16.31 38.47 -33.45
CA GLU A 569 14.92 38.77 -33.83
C GLU A 569 13.92 38.24 -32.79
N GLN A 570 14.23 37.08 -32.18
CA GLN A 570 13.42 36.51 -31.11
C GLN A 570 13.41 37.38 -29.83
N LEU A 571 14.52 38.06 -29.52
CA LEU A 571 14.56 38.99 -28.38
C LEU A 571 13.67 40.21 -28.63
N ASP A 572 13.66 40.75 -29.85
CA ASP A 572 12.76 41.84 -30.26
C ASP A 572 11.29 41.42 -30.19
N ASP A 573 10.97 40.20 -30.66
CA ASP A 573 9.62 39.63 -30.54
C ASP A 573 9.17 39.52 -29.08
N ILE A 574 10.07 39.14 -28.17
CA ILE A 574 9.78 39.07 -26.73
C ILE A 574 9.43 40.45 -26.16
N LEU A 575 10.09 41.53 -26.58
CA LEU A 575 9.80 42.90 -26.11
C LEU A 575 8.38 43.35 -26.45
N VAL A 576 7.89 43.00 -27.63
CA VAL A 576 6.54 43.37 -28.11
C VAL A 576 5.45 42.36 -27.73
N SER A 577 5.82 41.21 -27.17
CA SER A 577 4.92 40.14 -26.74
C SER A 577 4.09 40.45 -25.48
N HIS A 578 3.28 39.49 -25.04
CA HIS A 578 2.53 39.53 -23.77
C HIS A 578 3.30 38.99 -22.55
N HIS A 579 4.62 38.79 -22.65
CA HIS A 579 5.44 38.39 -21.50
C HIS A 579 5.47 39.46 -20.39
N SER A 580 5.88 39.06 -19.18
CA SER A 580 5.98 39.96 -18.02
C SER A 580 7.08 41.02 -18.21
N GLU A 581 6.96 42.12 -17.48
CA GLU A 581 7.94 43.22 -17.57
C GLU A 581 9.36 42.76 -17.22
N ALA A 582 9.53 41.89 -16.22
CA ALA A 582 10.83 41.32 -15.88
C ALA A 582 11.50 40.55 -17.04
N ILE A 583 10.71 39.80 -17.82
CA ILE A 583 11.22 39.08 -19.00
C ILE A 583 11.64 40.09 -20.09
N LYS A 584 10.81 41.12 -20.31
CA LYS A 584 11.11 42.18 -21.28
C LYS A 584 12.35 43.00 -20.88
N GLU A 585 12.49 43.32 -19.60
CA GLU A 585 13.67 44.01 -19.07
C GLU A 585 14.95 43.19 -19.28
N LEU A 586 14.91 41.88 -19.03
CA LEU A 586 16.05 40.99 -19.31
C LEU A 586 16.39 40.96 -20.80
N ALA A 587 15.39 40.76 -21.68
CA ALA A 587 15.59 40.74 -23.13
C ALA A 587 16.16 42.08 -23.64
N GLY A 588 15.60 43.21 -23.21
CA GLY A 588 16.08 44.54 -23.57
C GLY A 588 17.47 44.84 -23.00
N GLY A 589 17.81 44.31 -21.83
CA GLY A 589 19.16 44.38 -21.25
C GLY A 589 20.19 43.63 -22.08
N ILE A 590 19.85 42.43 -22.57
CA ILE A 590 20.69 41.63 -23.46
C ILE A 590 20.92 42.38 -24.78
N LEU A 591 19.85 42.86 -25.45
CA LEU A 591 19.97 43.62 -26.70
C LEU A 591 20.87 44.85 -26.57
N LYS A 592 20.73 45.60 -25.47
CA LYS A 592 21.63 46.75 -25.20
C LYS A 592 23.10 46.34 -25.09
N GLN A 593 23.38 45.22 -24.43
CA GLN A 593 24.76 44.72 -24.31
C GLN A 593 25.31 44.29 -25.67
N LEU A 594 24.51 43.62 -26.50
CA LEU A 594 24.92 43.19 -27.84
C LEU A 594 25.21 44.38 -28.77
N HIS A 595 24.37 45.43 -28.75
CA HIS A 595 24.56 46.64 -29.58
C HIS A 595 25.66 47.59 -29.07
N SER A 596 25.95 47.61 -27.77
CA SER A 596 26.95 48.52 -27.19
C SER A 596 28.38 48.30 -27.72
N THR A 597 28.66 47.12 -28.27
CA THR A 597 29.95 46.76 -28.88
C THR A 597 30.05 47.07 -30.39
N GLU A 598 28.94 47.13 -31.13
CA GLU A 598 28.97 47.57 -32.54
C GLU A 598 29.46 49.02 -32.66
N HIS A 599 29.16 49.87 -31.67
CA HIS A 599 29.66 51.25 -31.63
C HIS A 599 31.12 51.38 -31.18
N GLN A 600 31.70 50.39 -30.49
CA GLN A 600 33.13 50.41 -30.11
C GLN A 600 34.04 49.92 -31.25
N GLU A 601 33.58 48.99 -32.09
CA GLU A 601 34.35 48.56 -33.28
C GLU A 601 34.32 49.62 -34.40
N ILE A 602 33.21 50.37 -34.56
CA ILE A 602 33.12 51.46 -35.56
C ILE A 602 34.01 52.67 -35.19
N GLU A 603 34.22 52.95 -33.89
CA GLU A 603 35.16 54.00 -33.47
C GLU A 603 36.64 53.58 -33.57
N ALA A 604 36.94 52.27 -33.56
CA ALA A 604 38.31 51.77 -33.71
C ALA A 604 38.79 51.72 -35.18
N ASP A 605 37.89 51.52 -36.14
CA ASP A 605 38.19 51.58 -37.59
C ASP A 605 38.14 53.00 -38.19
N GLY A 606 37.79 54.01 -37.39
CA GLY A 606 37.66 55.41 -37.80
C GLY A 606 38.93 56.25 -37.76
N ASP A 607 40.06 55.71 -37.27
CA ASP A 607 41.31 56.47 -37.03
C ASP A 607 42.48 56.04 -37.95
N GLU A 608 42.19 55.53 -39.16
CA GLU A 608 43.17 55.45 -40.24
C GLU A 608 42.96 56.59 -41.26
N GLY A 609 43.65 57.71 -41.01
CA GLY A 609 44.39 58.46 -42.02
C GLY A 609 43.64 59.04 -43.22
N PHE A 610 43.22 60.30 -43.10
CA PHE A 610 43.21 61.24 -44.24
C PHE A 610 44.06 62.48 -43.90
N GLU A 611 45.37 62.38 -44.07
CA GLU A 611 46.22 63.56 -44.31
C GLU A 611 46.05 64.01 -45.76
N PHE A 612 45.57 65.25 -45.94
CA PHE A 612 45.63 65.98 -47.21
C PHE A 612 46.90 66.84 -47.23
N VAL A 613 47.89 66.47 -48.05
CA VAL A 613 48.63 67.35 -48.99
C VAL A 613 48.99 66.56 -50.23
#